data_AF-A0A554VSW1-F1
#
_entry.id   AF-A0A554VSW1-F1
#
_cell.length_a   1.000
_cell.length_b   1.000
_cell.length_c   1.000
_cell.angle_alpha   90.00
_cell.angle_beta   90.00
_cell.angle_gamma   90.00
#
_symmetry.space_group_name_H-M   'P 1'
#
loop_
_entity.id
_entity.type
_entity.pdbx_description
1 polymer ?
#
loop_
_entity_poly.entity_id
_entity_poly.type
_entity_poly.pdbx_seq_one_letter_code
_entity_poly.pdbx_strand_id
1 'polypeptide(L)' 'MPPEQHLAAIGRLKSELAALEQTKAALKGKRLNLLAAARRLGVLDDYELAALSGLQRETIRKMTWGFQPDSGVIPA' A
#
# COMPACT_ATOMS: atom_id res chain seq x y z
N MET A 1 -1.74 5.43 -37.70
CA MET A 1 -1.41 6.68 -36.96
C MET A 1 -0.04 7.15 -37.45
N PRO A 2 0.18 8.45 -37.65
CA PRO A 2 1.51 8.96 -37.99
C PRO A 2 2.50 8.73 -36.82
N PRO A 3 3.80 8.56 -37.11
CA PRO A 3 4.81 8.16 -36.12
C PRO A 3 4.95 9.11 -34.94
N GLU A 4 4.75 10.41 -35.15
CA GLU A 4 4.79 11.42 -34.09
C GLU A 4 3.63 11.28 -33.09
N GLN A 5 2.44 10.86 -33.55
CA GLN A 5 1.30 10.58 -32.66
C GLN A 5 1.52 9.31 -31.83
N HIS A 6 2.21 8.30 -32.38
CA HIS A 6 2.62 7.13 -31.60
C HIS A 6 3.59 7.49 -30.48
N LEU A 7 4.59 8.33 -30.76
CA LEU A 7 5.54 8.78 -29.74
C LEU A 7 4.86 9.61 -28.65
N ALA A 8 3.92 10.50 -29.02
CA ALA A 8 3.14 11.27 -28.06
C ALA A 8 2.26 10.37 -27.17
N ALA A 9 1.61 9.35 -27.75
CA ALA A 9 0.80 8.39 -26.99
C ALA A 9 1.65 7.56 -26.01
N ILE A 10 2.84 7.12 -26.42
CA ILE A 10 3.78 6.41 -25.53
C ILE A 10 4.23 7.31 -24.38
N GLY A 11 4.56 8.57 -24.66
CA GLY A 11 4.94 9.54 -23.63
C GLY A 11 3.82 9.77 -22.62
N ARG A 12 2.57 9.88 -23.08
CA ARG A 12 1.39 10.02 -22.22
C ARG A 12 1.18 8.78 -21.34
N LEU A 13 1.22 7.59 -21.91
CA LEU A 13 1.09 6.33 -21.18
C LEU A 13 2.17 6.17 -20.10
N LYS A 14 3.41 6.57 -20.39
CA LYS A 14 4.50 6.56 -19.40
C LYS A 14 4.18 7.45 -18.20
N SER A 15 3.68 8.66 -18.44
CA SER A 15 3.28 9.57 -17.36
C SER A 15 2.09 9.04 -16.57
N GLU A 16 1.09 8.46 -17.23
CA GLU A 16 -0.07 7.84 -16.57
C GLU A 16 0.35 6.66 -15.69
N LEU A 17 1.24 5.80 -16.16
CA LEU A 17 1.81 4.71 -15.37
C LEU A 17 2.60 5.22 -14.16
N ALA A 18 3.39 6.29 -14.33
CA ALA A 18 4.12 6.90 -13.22
C ALA A 18 3.19 7.49 -12.15
N ALA A 19 2.09 8.12 -12.55
CA ALA A 19 1.07 8.62 -11.63
C ALA A 19 0.34 7.48 -10.88
N LEU A 20 0.04 6.38 -11.60
CA LEU A 20 -0.57 5.20 -11.01
C LEU A 20 0.35 4.53 -9.98
N GLU A 21 1.64 4.39 -10.28
CA GLU A 21 2.61 3.81 -9.35
C GLU A 21 2.79 4.67 -8.09
N GLN A 22 2.76 6.00 -8.21
CA GLN A 22 2.74 6.89 -7.03
C GLN A 22 1.50 6.67 -6.16
N THR A 23 0.32 6.59 -6.78
CA THR A 23 -0.95 6.33 -6.07
C THR A 23 -0.91 4.96 -5.38
N LYS A 24 -0.42 3.94 -6.08
CA LYS A 24 -0.24 2.58 -5.57
C LYS A 24 0.75 2.54 -4.41
N ALA A 25 1.85 3.28 -4.48
CA ALA A 25 2.80 3.41 -3.38
C ALA A 25 2.16 4.05 -2.15
N ALA A 26 1.39 5.13 -2.33
CA ALA A 26 0.66 5.77 -1.23
C ALA A 26 -0.39 4.82 -0.59
N LEU A 27 -1.13 4.07 -1.40
CA LEU A 27 -2.09 3.06 -0.92
C LEU A 27 -1.40 1.93 -0.16
N LYS A 28 -0.23 1.45 -0.64
CA LYS A 28 0.57 0.45 0.06
C LYS A 28 1.04 0.98 1.43
N GLY A 29 1.45 2.25 1.51
CA GLY A 29 1.81 2.90 2.78
C GLY A 29 0.64 3.00 3.75
N LYS A 30 -0.54 3.45 3.30
CA LYS A 30 -1.75 3.49 4.13
C LYS A 30 -2.15 2.11 4.64
N ARG A 31 -2.11 1.10 3.77
CA ARG A 31 -2.38 -0.30 4.14
C ARG A 31 -1.42 -0.78 5.22
N LEU A 32 -0.12 -0.47 5.09
CA LEU A 32 0.87 -0.83 6.09
C LEU A 32 0.57 -0.18 7.45
N ASN A 33 0.26 1.11 7.47
CA ASN A 33 -0.09 1.84 8.70
C ASN A 33 -1.28 1.18 9.41
N LEU A 34 -2.33 0.81 8.66
CA LEU A 34 -3.52 0.17 9.22
C LEU A 34 -3.21 -1.23 9.79
N LEU A 35 -2.41 -2.04 9.08
CA LEU A 35 -2.01 -3.36 9.57
C LEU A 35 -1.13 -3.26 10.83
N ALA A 36 -0.21 -2.30 10.87
CA ALA A 36 0.62 -2.05 12.05
C ALA A 36 -0.22 -1.54 13.24
N ALA A 37 -1.20 -0.67 12.99
CA ALA A 37 -2.13 -0.17 14.01
C ALA A 37 -2.99 -1.30 14.58
N ALA A 38 -3.62 -2.11 13.71
CA ALA A 38 -4.45 -3.24 14.12
C ALA A 38 -3.67 -4.26 14.96
N ARG A 39 -2.43 -4.56 14.56
CA ARG A 39 -1.53 -5.44 15.33
C ARG A 39 -1.13 -4.84 16.67
N ARG A 40 -0.75 -3.54 16.71
CA ARG A 40 -0.35 -2.84 17.94
C ARG A 40 -1.49 -2.77 18.96
N LEU A 41 -2.71 -2.55 18.47
CA LEU A 41 -3.92 -2.48 19.30
C LEU A 41 -4.46 -3.86 19.69
N GLY A 42 -3.89 -4.95 19.17
CA GLY A 42 -4.36 -6.31 19.43
C GLY A 42 -5.75 -6.61 18.89
N VAL A 43 -6.21 -5.84 17.88
CA VAL A 43 -7.55 -6.00 17.29
C VAL A 43 -7.66 -7.31 16.51
N LEU A 44 -6.56 -7.72 15.87
CA LEU A 44 -6.45 -8.96 15.12
C LEU A 44 -5.06 -9.57 15.36
N ASP A 45 -4.98 -10.90 15.37
CA ASP A 45 -3.71 -11.61 15.43
C ASP A 45 -2.98 -11.64 14.06
N ASP A 46 -1.74 -12.13 14.05
CA ASP A 46 -0.92 -12.15 12.83
C ASP A 46 -1.55 -13.01 11.70
N TYR A 47 -2.37 -14.03 12.03
CA TYR A 47 -3.04 -14.89 11.06
C TYR A 47 -4.30 -14.23 10.49
N GLU A 48 -5.09 -13.59 11.34
CA GLU A 48 -6.28 -12.85 10.92
C GLU A 48 -5.90 -11.67 10.03
N LEU A 49 -4.81 -10.96 10.37
CA LEU A 49 -4.24 -9.90 9.52
C LEU A 49 -3.75 -10.45 8.17
N ALA A 50 -3.14 -11.63 8.16
CA ALA A 50 -2.71 -12.28 6.93
C ALA A 50 -3.90 -12.65 6.03
N ALA A 51 -4.95 -13.23 6.61
CA ALA A 51 -6.18 -13.58 5.90
C ALA A 51 -6.88 -12.36 5.29
N LEU A 52 -6.98 -11.26 6.05
CA LEU A 52 -7.68 -10.05 5.61
C LEU A 52 -6.88 -9.25 4.56
N SER A 53 -5.55 -9.25 4.66
CA SER A 53 -4.68 -8.51 3.74
C SER A 53 -4.26 -9.29 2.49
N GLY A 54 -4.45 -10.61 2.48
CA GLY A 54 -3.88 -11.51 1.49
C GLY A 54 -2.35 -11.61 1.53
N LEU A 55 -1.73 -11.08 2.59
CA LEU A 55 -0.28 -11.15 2.79
C LEU A 55 0.08 -12.36 3.65
N GLN A 56 1.29 -12.89 3.46
CA GLN A 56 1.77 -13.95 4.33
C GLN A 56 1.99 -13.41 5.75
N ARG A 57 1.74 -14.25 6.76
CA ARG A 57 1.95 -13.93 8.17
C ARG A 57 3.36 -13.39 8.46
N GLU A 58 4.37 -13.99 7.85
CA GLU A 58 5.75 -13.52 8.00
C GLU A 58 5.95 -12.13 7.40
N THR A 59 5.29 -11.82 6.29
CA THR A 59 5.27 -10.49 5.69
C THR A 59 4.61 -9.48 6.63
N ILE A 60 3.49 -9.82 7.26
CA ILE A 60 2.84 -8.97 8.28
C ILE A 60 3.81 -8.70 9.43
N ARG A 61 4.44 -9.74 9.99
CA ARG A 61 5.44 -9.58 11.05
C ARG A 61 6.57 -8.66 10.63
N LYS A 62 7.24 -8.94 9.51
CA LYS A 62 8.37 -8.14 9.01
C LYS A 62 8.00 -6.69 8.76
N MET A 63 6.84 -6.46 8.14
CA MET A 63 6.40 -5.12 7.77
C MET A 63 5.96 -4.28 8.98
N THR A 64 5.38 -4.92 10.00
CA THR A 64 4.89 -4.22 11.20
C THR A 64 5.89 -4.23 12.36
N TRP A 65 7.02 -4.95 12.24
CA TRP A 65 8.05 -5.01 13.28
C TRP A 65 8.77 -3.66 13.41
N GLY A 66 8.72 -3.06 14.61
CA GLY A 66 9.35 -1.75 14.85
C GLY A 66 8.66 -0.56 14.16
N PHE A 67 7.55 -0.81 13.46
CA PHE A 67 6.75 0.24 12.86
C PHE A 67 5.85 0.87 13.93
N GLN A 68 6.07 2.14 14.25
CA GLN A 68 5.13 2.90 15.06
C GLN A 68 4.07 3.46 14.10
N PRO A 69 2.84 2.91 14.10
CA PRO A 69 1.77 3.51 13.32
C PRO A 69 1.58 4.93 13.83
N ASP A 70 1.49 5.86 12.89
CA ASP A 70 1.18 7.27 13.16
C ASP A 70 -0.02 7.29 14.12
N SER A 71 0.07 8.08 15.19
CA SER A 71 -0.98 8.21 16.21
C SER A 71 -2.18 9.00 15.65
N GLY A 72 -2.62 8.65 14.45
CA GLY A 72 -3.90 9.06 13.90
C GLY A 72 -4.98 8.42 14.75
N VAL A 73 -5.54 9.22 15.65
CA VAL A 73 -6.82 8.97 16.31
C VAL A 73 -7.77 8.41 15.25
N ILE A 74 -8.17 7.15 15.41
CA ILE A 74 -9.29 6.58 14.66
C ILE A 74 -10.53 7.14 15.39
N PRO A 75 -11.30 8.08 14.82
CA PRO A 75 -12.53 8.51 15.47
C PRO A 75 -13.51 7.33 15.45
N ALA A 76 -13.98 6.97 16.63
CA ALA A 76 -15.16 6.13 16.82
C ALA A 76 -16.43 6.91 16.47
#